data_AF-A0A4W4G6U3-F1
#
_entry.id   AF-A0A4W4G6U3-F1
#
_cell.length_a   1.000
_cell.length_b   1.000
_cell.length_c   1.000
_cell.angle_alpha   90.00
_cell.angle_beta   90.00
_cell.angle_gamma   90.00
#
_symmetry.space_group_name_H-M   'P 1'
#
loop_
_entity.id
_entity.type
_entity.pdbx_description
1 polymer ?
#
loop_
_entity_poly.entity_id
_entity_poly.type
_entity_poly.pdbx_seq_one_letter_code
_entity_poly.pdbx_strand_id
1 'polypeptide(L)'
;MALKELSSLEKCLGLKKPNKYSTQGEKKVPVLQNNQGSALVGLVTIASHLVCEAQRTELLGDSAEQRAVVQQWLEYRVTRLDGCSKDEVKVILKELNQYLEDKVYMAGNCFTLADALMYYGIHHIVMELAVEEKERYLNVTRWFDHIQHYPGVRHHLPPVVVLRNRVYPSSQH
;
A
#
# COMPACT_ATOMS: atom_id res chain seq x y z
N MET A 1 9.96 6.04 -7.52
CA MET A 1 9.23 5.02 -6.77
C MET A 1 7.77 5.01 -7.22
N ALA A 2 7.05 6.12 -7.01
CA ALA A 2 5.64 6.32 -7.40
C ALA A 2 5.23 5.81 -8.80
N LEU A 3 6.00 6.05 -9.87
CA LEU A 3 5.62 5.56 -11.21
C LEU A 3 5.52 4.03 -11.31
N LYS A 4 6.45 3.31 -10.66
CA LYS A 4 6.43 1.84 -10.64
C LYS A 4 5.27 1.30 -9.81
N GLU A 5 4.91 2.03 -8.74
CA GLU A 5 3.75 1.72 -7.90
C GLU A 5 2.45 1.88 -8.68
N LEU A 6 2.31 2.99 -9.42
CA LEU A 6 1.16 3.22 -10.30
C LEU A 6 1.06 2.13 -11.38
N SER A 7 2.16 1.79 -12.07
CA SER A 7 2.15 0.70 -13.05
C SER A 7 1.85 -0.68 -12.44
N SER A 8 2.22 -0.92 -11.18
CA SER A 8 1.85 -2.15 -10.46
C SER A 8 0.37 -2.14 -10.10
N LEU A 9 -0.16 -1.00 -9.64
CA LEU A 9 -1.58 -0.83 -9.38
C LEU A 9 -2.43 -1.01 -10.64
N GLU A 10 -2.05 -0.45 -11.79
CA GLU A 10 -2.77 -0.64 -13.06
C GLU A 10 -2.96 -2.12 -13.41
N LYS A 11 -1.87 -2.88 -13.28
CA LYS A 11 -1.89 -4.32 -13.53
C LYS A 11 -2.73 -5.06 -12.49
N CYS A 12 -2.67 -4.65 -11.22
CA CYS A 12 -3.52 -5.19 -10.16
C CYS A 12 -5.01 -4.97 -10.45
N LEU A 13 -5.35 -3.81 -11.02
CA LEU A 13 -6.71 -3.43 -11.40
C LEU A 13 -7.19 -4.07 -12.70
N GLY A 14 -6.29 -4.74 -13.45
CA GLY A 14 -6.63 -5.39 -14.72
C GLY A 14 -6.83 -4.41 -15.89
N LEU A 15 -6.27 -3.19 -15.79
CA LEU A 15 -6.35 -2.21 -16.89
C LEU A 15 -5.54 -2.71 -18.09
N LYS A 16 -6.20 -2.76 -19.26
CA LYS A 16 -5.63 -3.34 -20.49
C LYS A 16 -4.73 -2.38 -21.26
N LYS A 17 -4.95 -1.08 -21.12
CA LYS A 17 -4.18 -0.04 -21.80
C LYS A 17 -3.22 0.60 -20.79
N PRO A 18 -1.90 0.53 -21.00
CA PRO A 18 -0.96 1.16 -20.09
C PRO A 18 -1.06 2.68 -20.21
N ASN A 19 -1.18 3.36 -19.07
CA ASN A 19 -1.12 4.81 -19.06
C ASN A 19 0.32 5.31 -19.23
N LYS A 20 0.46 6.51 -19.80
CA LYS A 20 1.74 7.20 -19.88
C LYS A 20 1.89 8.16 -18.72
N TYR A 21 2.83 7.87 -17.83
CA TYR A 21 3.15 8.72 -16.70
C TYR A 21 4.38 9.58 -16.96
N SER A 22 4.36 10.80 -16.43
CA SER A 22 5.53 11.67 -16.30
C SER A 22 5.67 12.14 -14.85
N THR A 23 6.67 12.97 -14.58
CA THR A 23 6.87 13.58 -13.25
C THR A 23 7.09 15.08 -13.37
N GLN A 24 6.66 15.85 -12.39
CA GLN A 24 6.90 17.30 -12.34
C GLN A 24 7.51 17.76 -11.01
N GLY A 25 8.27 18.86 -11.05
CA GLY A 25 8.93 19.49 -9.91
C GLY A 25 10.11 18.69 -9.34
N GLU A 26 10.81 19.28 -8.37
CA GLU A 26 11.99 18.65 -7.73
C GLU A 26 11.65 17.35 -7.00
N LYS A 27 10.46 17.29 -6.39
CA LYS A 27 9.95 16.09 -5.69
C LYS A 27 9.50 14.98 -6.65
N LYS A 28 9.64 15.15 -7.97
CA LYS A 28 9.25 14.18 -9.01
C LYS A 28 7.82 13.65 -8.81
N VAL A 29 6.88 14.55 -8.55
CA VAL A 29 5.47 14.21 -8.32
C VAL A 29 4.88 13.59 -9.59
N PRO A 30 4.20 12.43 -9.53
CA PRO A 30 3.68 11.76 -10.72
C PRO A 30 2.57 12.57 -11.39
N VAL A 31 2.54 12.51 -12.72
CA VAL A 31 1.56 13.17 -13.57
C VAL A 31 1.02 12.17 -14.58
N LEU A 32 -0.30 12.11 -14.71
CA LEU A 32 -1.00 11.35 -15.75
C LEU A 32 -1.61 12.34 -16.75
N GLN A 33 -1.17 12.25 -18.01
CA GLN A 33 -1.76 13.03 -19.09
C GLN A 33 -3.07 12.38 -19.51
N ASN A 34 -4.18 13.10 -19.35
CA ASN A 34 -5.49 12.64 -19.79
C ASN A 34 -5.77 13.17 -21.21
N ASN A 35 -6.22 12.28 -22.10
CA ASN A 35 -6.58 12.67 -23.48
C ASN A 35 -7.87 13.52 -23.54
N GLN A 36 -8.67 13.56 -22.47
CA GLN A 36 -9.99 14.19 -22.43
C GLN A 36 -10.12 15.34 -21.42
N GLY A 37 -9.04 15.79 -20.78
CA GLY A 37 -9.11 16.85 -19.76
C GLY A 37 -7.77 17.28 -19.18
N SER A 38 -7.81 18.03 -18.07
CA SER A 38 -6.62 18.47 -17.35
C SER A 38 -5.77 17.30 -16.87
N ALA A 39 -4.44 17.47 -16.88
CA ALA A 39 -3.52 16.48 -16.36
C ALA A 39 -3.77 16.22 -14.86
N LEU A 40 -3.78 14.95 -14.47
CA LEU A 40 -3.93 14.54 -13.07
C LEU A 40 -2.55 14.50 -12.42
N VAL A 41 -2.44 15.09 -11.23
CA VAL A 41 -1.17 15.24 -10.51
C VAL A 41 -1.27 14.63 -9.12
N GLY A 42 -0.25 13.87 -8.74
CA GLY A 42 -0.11 13.28 -7.41
C GLY A 42 -0.47 11.80 -7.37
N LEU A 43 0.26 11.05 -6.53
CA LEU A 43 0.15 9.59 -6.43
C LEU A 43 -1.27 9.15 -6.10
N VAL A 44 -1.85 9.72 -5.03
CA VAL A 44 -3.19 9.37 -4.56
C VAL A 44 -4.26 9.76 -5.58
N THR A 45 -4.17 10.97 -6.15
CA THR A 45 -5.11 11.44 -7.18
C THR A 45 -5.16 10.51 -8.38
N ILE A 46 -3.98 10.15 -8.91
CA ILE A 46 -3.88 9.27 -10.07
C ILE A 46 -4.35 7.86 -9.69
N ALA A 47 -3.93 7.33 -8.55
CA ALA A 47 -4.34 6.00 -8.09
C ALA A 47 -5.87 5.88 -7.94
N SER A 48 -6.52 6.88 -7.32
CA SER A 48 -7.99 6.91 -7.20
C SER A 48 -8.67 7.01 -8.57
N HIS A 49 -8.09 7.77 -9.51
CA HIS A 49 -8.59 7.82 -10.89
C HIS A 49 -8.51 6.45 -11.59
N LEU A 50 -7.39 5.73 -11.45
CA LEU A 50 -7.23 4.38 -12.02
C LEU A 50 -8.24 3.38 -11.45
N VAL A 51 -8.54 3.48 -10.15
CA VAL A 51 -9.58 2.66 -9.50
C VAL A 51 -10.96 2.94 -10.12
N CYS A 52 -11.29 4.20 -10.36
CA CYS A 52 -12.52 4.59 -11.05
C CYS A 52 -12.55 4.11 -12.51
N GLU A 53 -11.44 4.26 -13.25
CA GLU A 53 -11.30 3.79 -14.64
C GLU A 53 -11.51 2.27 -14.73
N ALA A 54 -11.00 1.52 -13.76
CA ALA A 54 -11.16 0.07 -13.67
C ALA A 54 -12.57 -0.37 -13.22
N GLN A 55 -13.46 0.57 -12.87
CA GLN A 55 -14.79 0.30 -12.30
C GLN A 55 -14.72 -0.52 -11.00
N ARG A 56 -13.68 -0.28 -10.19
CA ARG A 56 -13.42 -0.96 -8.91
C ARG A 56 -13.63 -0.02 -7.71
N THR A 57 -14.68 0.79 -7.75
CA THR A 57 -14.91 1.87 -6.77
C THR A 57 -15.04 1.38 -5.33
N GLU A 58 -15.36 0.10 -5.11
CA GLU A 58 -15.34 -0.54 -3.79
C GLU A 58 -13.98 -0.44 -3.10
N LEU A 59 -12.88 -0.34 -3.86
CA LEU A 59 -11.53 -0.15 -3.31
C LEU A 59 -11.33 1.25 -2.69
N LEU A 60 -12.21 2.20 -2.97
CA LEU A 60 -12.22 3.51 -2.32
C LEU A 60 -13.05 3.50 -1.01
N GLY A 61 -13.81 2.43 -0.75
CA GLY A 61 -14.70 2.25 0.39
C GLY A 61 -16.19 2.31 0.00
N ASP A 62 -17.00 1.45 0.62
CA ASP A 62 -18.43 1.29 0.30
C ASP A 62 -19.35 2.19 1.13
N SER A 63 -18.91 2.61 2.33
CA SER A 63 -19.63 3.55 3.20
C SER A 63 -18.96 4.92 3.28
N ALA A 64 -19.62 5.92 3.85
CA ALA A 64 -19.00 7.23 4.08
C ALA A 64 -17.81 7.12 5.05
N GLU A 65 -17.99 6.34 6.12
CA GLU A 65 -16.99 6.09 7.16
C GLU A 65 -15.78 5.35 6.57
N GLN A 66 -16.03 4.29 5.79
CA GLN A 66 -14.94 3.53 5.19
C GLN A 66 -14.15 4.38 4.19
N ARG A 67 -14.83 5.19 3.37
CA ARG A 67 -14.17 6.15 2.45
C ARG A 67 -13.30 7.15 3.20
N ALA A 68 -13.75 7.65 4.35
CA ALA A 68 -12.97 8.54 5.18
C ALA A 68 -11.69 7.86 5.72
N VAL A 69 -11.79 6.61 6.18
CA VAL A 69 -10.63 5.83 6.66
C VAL A 69 -9.65 5.53 5.53
N VAL A 70 -10.14 5.16 4.34
CA VAL A 70 -9.28 4.99 3.16
C VAL A 70 -8.53 6.28 2.86
N GLN A 71 -9.25 7.41 2.79
CA GLN A 71 -8.63 8.70 2.51
C GLN A 71 -7.59 9.11 3.57
N GLN A 72 -7.87 8.87 4.85
CA GLN A 72 -6.92 9.13 5.94
C GLN A 72 -5.60 8.39 5.72
N TRP A 73 -5.64 7.11 5.33
CA TRP A 73 -4.41 6.34 5.08
C TRP A 73 -3.69 6.73 3.80
N LEU A 74 -4.43 7.17 2.78
CA LEU A 74 -3.84 7.73 1.56
C LEU A 74 -3.14 9.07 1.85
N GLU A 75 -3.70 9.91 2.72
CA GLU A 75 -3.04 11.12 3.20
C GLU A 75 -1.80 10.79 4.04
N TYR A 76 -1.92 9.86 5.00
CA TYR A 76 -0.79 9.39 5.81
C TYR A 76 0.38 8.89 4.94
N ARG A 77 0.07 8.13 3.88
CA ARG A 77 1.07 7.66 2.91
C ARG A 77 1.92 8.80 2.33
N VAL A 78 1.29 9.87 1.85
CA VAL A 78 2.00 10.94 1.15
C VAL A 78 2.59 12.01 2.09
N THR A 79 2.03 12.16 3.29
CA THR A 79 2.45 13.21 4.24
C THR A 79 3.40 12.72 5.33
N ARG A 80 3.24 11.48 5.80
CA ARG A 80 4.03 10.91 6.90
C ARG A 80 5.01 9.87 6.41
N LEU A 81 4.62 8.99 5.49
CA LEU A 81 5.46 7.86 5.07
C LEU A 81 6.49 8.23 3.98
N ASP A 82 6.08 8.88 2.89
CA ASP A 82 6.98 9.15 1.73
C ASP A 82 8.20 10.05 2.07
N GLY A 83 8.13 10.80 3.17
CA GLY A 83 9.18 11.73 3.60
C GLY A 83 9.79 11.40 4.96
N CYS A 84 9.49 10.23 5.55
CA CYS A 84 9.95 9.94 6.91
C CYS A 84 11.48 9.81 6.98
N SER A 85 12.05 10.41 8.02
CA SER A 85 13.44 10.15 8.39
C SER A 85 13.60 8.76 9.03
N LYS A 86 14.85 8.27 9.10
CA LYS A 86 15.15 6.98 9.77
C LYS A 86 14.70 6.94 11.23
N ASP A 87 14.73 8.08 11.91
CA ASP A 87 14.31 8.17 13.32
C ASP A 87 12.78 8.07 13.45
N GLU A 88 12.03 8.61 12.47
CA GLU A 88 10.57 8.55 12.44
C GLU A 88 10.04 7.14 12.07
N VAL A 89 10.81 6.34 11.34
CA VAL A 89 10.39 4.97 10.95
C VAL A 89 9.96 4.15 12.17
N LYS A 90 10.68 4.24 13.30
CA LYS A 90 10.33 3.50 14.53
C LYS A 90 9.02 3.99 15.14
N VAL A 91 8.71 5.28 15.01
CA VAL A 91 7.44 5.85 15.49
C VAL A 91 6.30 5.37 14.61
N ILE A 92 6.46 5.47 13.28
CA ILE A 92 5.50 4.99 12.28
C ILE A 92 5.19 3.51 12.48
N LEU A 93 6.21 2.67 12.64
CA LEU A 93 6.02 1.23 12.85
C LEU A 93 5.27 0.92 14.15
N LYS A 94 5.50 1.68 15.23
CA LYS A 94 4.74 1.53 16.48
C LYS A 94 3.27 1.93 16.30
N GLU A 95 3.01 3.07 15.66
CA GLU A 95 1.65 3.55 15.36
C GLU A 95 0.89 2.55 14.51
N LEU A 96 1.48 2.08 13.41
CA LEU A 96 0.88 1.08 12.53
C LEU A 96 0.66 -0.25 13.25
N ASN A 97 1.61 -0.69 14.07
CA ASN A 97 1.48 -1.95 14.81
C ASN A 97 0.34 -1.91 15.82
N GLN A 98 0.14 -0.78 16.50
CA GLN A 98 -1.00 -0.59 17.39
C GLN A 98 -2.31 -0.49 16.59
N TYR A 99 -2.32 0.28 15.50
CA TYR A 99 -3.52 0.46 14.70
C TYR A 99 -4.04 -0.84 14.09
N LEU A 100 -3.13 -1.70 13.63
CA LEU A 100 -3.43 -2.97 13.00
C LEU A 100 -3.69 -4.11 13.99
N GLU A 101 -3.65 -3.86 15.30
CA GLU A 101 -3.84 -4.92 16.30
C GLU A 101 -5.14 -5.72 16.08
N ASP A 102 -6.23 -5.01 15.83
CA ASP A 102 -7.59 -5.53 15.67
C ASP A 102 -8.10 -5.50 14.21
N LYS A 103 -7.23 -5.30 13.21
CA LYS A 103 -7.63 -5.11 11.80
C LYS A 103 -6.90 -6.03 10.84
N VAL A 104 -7.64 -6.57 9.87
CA VAL A 104 -7.05 -7.37 8.78
C VAL A 104 -6.46 -6.46 7.70
N TYR A 105 -7.13 -5.34 7.41
CA TYR A 105 -6.78 -4.35 6.38
C TYR A 105 -6.77 -2.93 6.96
N MET A 106 -6.21 -1.98 6.21
CA MET A 106 -6.11 -0.58 6.65
C MET A 106 -7.48 0.05 6.90
N ALA A 107 -8.50 -0.31 6.13
CA ALA A 107 -9.87 0.18 6.30
C ALA A 107 -10.84 -0.89 6.87
N GLY A 108 -10.34 -1.69 7.83
CA GLY A 108 -11.13 -2.69 8.55
C GLY A 108 -10.99 -4.10 7.96
N ASN A 109 -12.09 -4.61 7.40
CA ASN A 109 -12.21 -6.03 7.00
C ASN A 109 -12.19 -6.26 5.48
N CYS A 110 -12.11 -5.19 4.68
CA CYS A 110 -12.04 -5.28 3.22
C CYS A 110 -10.72 -4.72 2.72
N PHE A 111 -10.17 -5.34 1.67
CA PHE A 111 -9.03 -4.81 0.95
C PHE A 111 -9.41 -3.54 0.20
N THR A 112 -8.58 -2.50 0.32
CA THR A 112 -8.83 -1.18 -0.30
C THR A 112 -7.57 -0.62 -0.98
N LEU A 113 -7.71 0.51 -1.66
CA LEU A 113 -6.58 1.24 -2.25
C LEU A 113 -5.54 1.65 -1.18
N ALA A 114 -5.98 1.90 0.06
CA ALA A 114 -5.09 2.20 1.17
C ALA A 114 -4.11 1.05 1.44
N ASP A 115 -4.57 -0.21 1.40
CA ASP A 115 -3.70 -1.38 1.60
C ASP A 115 -2.61 -1.46 0.53
N ALA A 116 -3.00 -1.32 -0.75
CA ALA A 116 -2.06 -1.39 -1.86
C ALA A 116 -0.98 -0.32 -1.77
N LEU A 117 -1.38 0.94 -1.54
CA LEU A 117 -0.43 2.06 -1.50
C LEU A 117 0.40 2.08 -0.22
N MET A 118 -0.16 1.70 0.93
CA MET A 118 0.64 1.56 2.15
C MET A 118 1.65 0.43 2.03
N TYR A 119 1.26 -0.71 1.42
CA TYR A 119 2.17 -1.83 1.17
C TYR A 119 3.36 -1.42 0.31
N TYR A 120 3.12 -0.71 -0.80
CA TYR A 120 4.21 -0.20 -1.63
C TYR A 120 5.11 0.79 -0.89
N GLY A 121 4.54 1.69 -0.09
CA GLY A 121 5.30 2.70 0.65
C GLY A 121 6.21 2.08 1.72
N ILE A 122 5.71 1.09 2.46
CA ILE A 122 6.44 0.49 3.58
C ILE A 122 7.32 -0.70 3.17
N HIS A 123 7.25 -1.14 1.92
CA HIS A 123 7.98 -2.32 1.43
C HIS A 123 9.48 -2.27 1.73
N HIS A 124 10.12 -1.14 1.43
CA HIS A 124 11.55 -0.95 1.70
C HIS A 124 11.89 -0.99 3.19
N ILE A 125 11.01 -0.45 4.05
CA ILE A 125 11.18 -0.48 5.51
C ILE A 125 11.12 -1.92 6.00
N VAL A 126 10.07 -2.68 5.64
CA VAL A 126 9.88 -4.06 6.11
C VAL A 126 10.96 -5.00 5.58
N MET A 127 11.48 -4.73 4.38
CA MET A 127 12.65 -5.45 3.84
C MET A 127 13.90 -5.29 4.71
N GLU A 128 14.14 -4.10 5.25
CA GLU A 128 15.34 -3.76 6.02
C GLU A 128 15.27 -4.18 7.50
N LEU A 129 14.09 -4.53 8.01
CA LEU A 129 13.93 -4.96 9.40
C LEU A 129 14.68 -6.26 9.71
N ALA A 130 15.36 -6.27 10.86
CA ALA A 130 15.91 -7.49 11.44
C ALA A 130 14.78 -8.45 11.87
N VAL A 131 15.13 -9.71 12.13
CA VAL A 131 14.15 -10.74 12.52
C VAL A 131 13.44 -10.35 13.82
N GLU A 132 14.20 -9.86 14.80
CA GLU A 132 13.71 -9.44 16.10
C GLU A 132 12.76 -8.24 15.98
N GLU A 133 13.02 -7.33 15.03
CA GLU A 133 12.15 -6.19 14.76
C GLU A 133 10.86 -6.62 14.07
N LYS A 134 10.92 -7.61 13.17
CA LYS A 134 9.73 -8.18 12.53
C LYS A 134 8.81 -8.86 13.53
N GLU A 135 9.38 -9.51 14.55
CA GLU A 135 8.63 -10.07 15.69
C GLU A 135 8.04 -8.98 16.58
N ARG A 136 8.80 -7.91 16.83
CA ARG A 136 8.34 -6.76 17.63
C ARG A 136 7.14 -6.06 16.98
N TYR A 137 7.13 -5.91 15.66
CA TYR A 137 6.05 -5.28 14.91
C TYR A 137 5.13 -6.32 14.25
N LEU A 138 4.69 -7.29 15.05
CA LEU A 138 3.92 -8.46 14.60
C LEU A 138 2.69 -8.12 13.76
N ASN A 139 1.92 -7.09 14.12
CA ASN A 139 0.68 -6.75 13.40
C ASN A 139 0.99 -6.14 12.04
N VAL A 140 2.06 -5.33 11.95
CA VAL A 140 2.55 -4.79 10.68
C VAL A 140 3.06 -5.92 9.79
N THR A 141 3.87 -6.84 10.32
CA THR A 141 4.43 -7.93 9.51
C THR A 141 3.37 -8.95 9.11
N ARG A 142 2.36 -9.20 9.96
CA ARG A 142 1.17 -9.99 9.61
C ARG A 142 0.38 -9.36 8.47
N TRP A 143 0.02 -8.08 8.59
CA TRP A 143 -0.69 -7.36 7.52
C TRP A 143 0.15 -7.33 6.24
N PHE A 144 1.44 -7.03 6.34
CA PHE A 144 2.35 -7.01 5.19
C PHE A 144 2.42 -8.36 4.48
N ASP A 145 2.53 -9.47 5.25
CA ASP A 145 2.55 -10.83 4.71
C ASP A 145 1.24 -11.18 4.01
N HIS A 146 0.11 -10.68 4.53
CA HIS A 146 -1.19 -10.85 3.91
C HIS A 146 -1.29 -10.10 2.58
N ILE A 147 -0.90 -8.81 2.55
CA ILE A 147 -0.97 -7.98 1.34
C ILE A 147 0.01 -8.43 0.26
N GLN A 148 1.23 -8.87 0.60
CA GLN A 148 2.20 -9.34 -0.40
C GLN A 148 1.72 -10.59 -1.17
N HIS A 149 0.79 -11.36 -0.59
CA HIS A 149 0.17 -12.53 -1.21
C HIS A 149 -1.20 -12.23 -1.81
N TYR A 150 -1.70 -11.00 -1.69
CA TYR A 150 -2.94 -10.59 -2.32
C TYR A 150 -2.81 -10.64 -3.86
N PRO A 151 -3.76 -11.24 -4.59
CA PRO A 151 -3.65 -11.44 -6.03
C PRO A 151 -3.34 -10.14 -6.78
N GLY A 152 -2.23 -10.13 -7.50
CA GLY A 152 -1.84 -9.01 -8.35
C GLY A 152 -1.34 -7.76 -7.61
N VAL A 153 -1.09 -7.77 -6.30
CA VAL A 153 -0.57 -6.56 -5.62
C VAL A 153 0.96 -6.50 -5.70
N ARG A 154 1.69 -7.57 -5.34
CA ARG A 154 3.16 -7.57 -5.23
C ARG A 154 3.90 -7.22 -6.52
N HIS A 155 3.43 -7.73 -7.66
CA HIS A 155 4.08 -7.61 -8.97
C HIS A 155 5.60 -7.84 -8.94
N HIS A 156 6.38 -6.78 -9.11
CA HIS A 156 7.84 -6.83 -9.26
C HIS A 156 8.59 -6.73 -7.93
N LEU A 157 7.89 -6.50 -6.81
CA LEU A 157 8.52 -6.33 -5.51
C LEU A 157 9.01 -7.68 -4.98
N PRO A 158 10.23 -7.76 -4.42
CA PRO A 158 10.72 -9.03 -3.88
C PRO A 158 9.87 -9.45 -2.68
N PRO A 159 9.57 -10.76 -2.54
CA PRO A 159 8.88 -11.27 -1.37
C PRO A 159 9.72 -11.07 -0.11
N VAL A 160 9.08 -10.70 0.99
CA VAL A 160 9.73 -10.61 2.30
C VAL A 160 9.28 -11.79 3.13
N VAL A 161 10.24 -12.59 3.62
CA VAL A 161 9.92 -13.69 4.52
C VAL A 161 9.51 -13.10 5.88
N VAL A 162 8.29 -13.44 6.30
CA VAL A 162 7.77 -13.17 7.64
C VAL A 162 7.66 -14.52 8.36
N LEU A 163 8.35 -14.64 9.50
CA LEU A 163 8.31 -15.86 10.30
C LEU A 163 6.92 -15.98 10.93
N ARG A 164 6.24 -17.09 10.64
CA ARG A 164 4.98 -17.43 11.31
C ARG A 164 5.29 -18.31 12.50
N ASN A 165 4.92 -17.88 13.70
CA ASN A 165 4.96 -18.73 14.88
C ASN A 165 4.01 -19.91 14.65
N ARG A 166 4.59 -21.10 14.50
CA ARG A 166 3.82 -22.34 14.36
C ARG A 166 3.18 -22.63 15.72
N VAL A 167 1.87 -22.48 15.83
CA VAL A 167 1.12 -22.89 17.03
C VAL A 167 1.08 -24.42 17.14
N TYR A 168 1.24 -25.14 16.02
CA TYR A 168 1.27 -26.60 15.99
C TYR A 168 2.51 -27.11 15.24
N PRO A 169 3.23 -28.13 15.75
CA PRO A 169 4.22 -28.83 14.96
C PRO A 169 3.50 -29.52 13.79
N SER A 170 4.07 -29.41 12.59
CA SER A 170 3.61 -30.13 11.42
C SER A 170 3.57 -31.62 11.76
N SER A 171 2.37 -32.20 11.91
CA SER A 171 2.22 -33.64 12.02
C SER A 171 2.77 -34.25 10.72
N GLN A 172 3.94 -34.86 10.81
CA GLN A 172 4.47 -35.69 9.74
C GLN A 172 3.54 -36.91 9.63
N HIS A 173 2.87 -37.03 8.49
CA HIS A 173 2.28 -38.29 8.03
C HIS A 173 3.16 -38.84 6.91
#